data_AF-A0A955C9X8-F1
#
_entry.id   AF-A0A955C9X8-F1
#
_cell.length_a   1.000
_cell.length_b   1.000
_cell.length_c   1.000
_cell.angle_alpha   90.00
_cell.angle_beta   90.00
_cell.angle_gamma   90.00
#
_symmetry.space_group_name_H-M   'P 1'
#
loop_
_entity.id
_entity.type
_entity.pdbx_description
1 polymer ?
#
loop_
_entity_poly.entity_id
_entity_poly.type
_entity_poly.pdbx_seq_one_letter_code
_entity_poly.pdbx_strand_id
1 'polypeptide(L)'
;MKIHWLWCVVGTIIFWGAYIPTIHVGQGGFVTADSPARGPMRAFMFVGVAYFLMAILIPGVLIFVMKQEPAVFPAKGMIWSTAAGALGALGALGIILAFFAGGSPTTVPPLVFAGAPVMSVVIAMLLSRPQTMPSWQFYVGILMAAAGVSMILAYKPK
;
A
#
# COMPACT_ATOMS: atom_id res chain seq x y z
N MET A 1 4.53 25.27 11.35
CA MET A 1 4.11 24.07 10.60
C MET A 1 4.81 22.83 11.17
N LYS A 2 4.28 22.13 12.18
CA LYS A 2 5.10 21.06 12.82
C LYS A 2 4.41 19.73 13.17
N ILE A 3 3.09 19.57 13.03
CA ILE A 3 2.39 18.32 13.41
C ILE A 3 1.45 17.74 12.33
N HIS A 4 1.06 18.50 11.30
CA HIS A 4 0.03 18.06 10.34
C HIS A 4 0.39 16.81 9.53
N TRP A 5 1.66 16.63 9.14
CA TRP A 5 2.06 15.48 8.34
C TRP A 5 2.05 14.17 9.14
N LEU A 6 2.26 14.22 10.46
CA LEU A 6 2.17 13.05 11.34
C LEU A 6 0.73 12.51 11.38
N TRP A 7 -0.27 13.40 11.39
CA TRP A 7 -1.67 12.98 11.29
C TRP A 7 -1.98 12.30 9.96
N CYS A 8 -1.39 12.76 8.84
CA CYS A 8 -1.51 12.07 7.55
C CYS A 8 -0.87 10.68 7.58
N VAL A 9 0.25 10.51 8.28
CA VAL A 9 0.90 9.21 8.48
C VAL A 9 -0.01 8.28 9.31
N VAL A 10 -0.54 8.75 10.44
CA VAL A 10 -1.48 7.98 11.27
C VAL A 10 -2.72 7.59 10.45
N GLY A 11 -3.28 8.52 9.68
CA GLY A 11 -4.38 8.24 8.76
C GLY A 11 -4.02 7.16 7.75
N THR A 12 -2.83 7.23 7.16
CA THR A 12 -2.35 6.22 6.20
C THR A 12 -2.22 4.85 6.84
N ILE A 13 -1.69 4.76 8.07
CA ILE A 13 -1.62 3.50 8.84
C ILE A 13 -3.03 2.92 9.05
N ILE A 14 -3.99 3.76 9.45
CA ILE A 14 -5.38 3.33 9.67
C ILE A 14 -6.00 2.84 8.36
N PHE A 15 -5.91 3.60 7.27
CA PHE A 15 -6.55 3.25 6.00
C PHE A 15 -5.92 2.02 5.35
N TRP A 16 -4.58 1.91 5.34
CA TRP A 16 -3.92 0.69 4.84
C TRP A 16 -4.17 -0.51 5.74
N GLY A 17 -4.19 -0.31 7.06
CA GLY A 17 -4.53 -1.36 8.02
C GLY A 17 -5.96 -1.85 7.85
N ALA A 18 -6.92 -0.96 7.59
CA ALA A 18 -8.32 -1.29 7.36
C ALA A 18 -8.58 -1.88 5.95
N TYR A 19 -7.83 -1.43 4.94
CA TYR A 19 -7.94 -1.89 3.55
C TYR A 19 -7.81 -3.42 3.46
N ILE A 20 -6.87 -4.01 4.19
CA ILE A 20 -6.54 -5.42 4.02
C ILE A 20 -7.63 -6.40 4.54
N PRO A 21 -8.17 -6.27 5.76
CA PRO A 21 -9.30 -7.10 6.16
C PRO A 21 -10.56 -6.80 5.34
N THR A 22 -10.79 -5.54 4.94
CA THR A 22 -11.98 -5.18 4.15
C THR A 22 -11.93 -5.71 2.72
N ILE A 23 -10.76 -5.74 2.07
CA ILE A 23 -10.64 -6.35 0.74
C ILE A 23 -10.81 -7.87 0.82
N HIS A 24 -10.34 -8.51 1.89
CA HIS A 24 -10.60 -9.94 2.12
C HIS A 24 -12.10 -10.25 2.22
N VAL A 25 -12.85 -9.41 2.97
CA VAL A 25 -14.32 -9.48 3.03
C VAL A 25 -14.94 -9.23 1.64
N GLY A 26 -14.46 -8.22 0.91
CA GLY A 26 -14.93 -7.91 -0.44
C GLY A 26 -14.75 -9.08 -1.42
N GLN A 27 -13.63 -9.81 -1.35
CA GLN A 27 -13.42 -11.02 -2.14
C GLN A 27 -14.47 -12.10 -1.83
N GLY A 28 -14.83 -12.26 -0.55
CA GLY A 28 -15.86 -13.19 -0.10
C GLY A 28 -17.27 -12.79 -0.51
N GLY A 29 -17.56 -11.49 -0.59
CA GLY A 29 -18.86 -10.95 -1.01
C GLY A 29 -19.26 -11.25 -2.46
N PHE A 30 -18.33 -11.79 -3.26
CA PHE A 30 -18.58 -12.21 -4.64
C PHE A 30 -18.99 -13.68 -4.79
N VAL A 31 -19.07 -14.43 -3.68
CA VAL A 31 -19.54 -15.82 -3.67
C VAL A 31 -21.06 -15.83 -3.84
N THR A 32 -21.54 -16.49 -4.87
CA THR A 32 -22.97 -16.66 -5.19
C THR A 32 -23.26 -18.10 -5.59
N ALA A 33 -24.54 -18.47 -5.76
CA ALA A 33 -24.91 -19.79 -6.27
C ALA A 33 -24.26 -20.09 -7.64
N ASP A 34 -24.19 -19.09 -8.51
CA ASP A 34 -23.58 -19.20 -9.85
C ASP A 34 -22.05 -19.02 -9.84
N SER A 35 -21.48 -18.59 -8.71
CA SER A 35 -20.04 -18.34 -8.55
C SER A 35 -19.58 -18.75 -7.16
N PRO A 36 -19.35 -20.04 -6.90
CA PRO A 36 -19.08 -20.55 -5.55
C PRO A 36 -17.70 -20.17 -5.00
N ALA A 37 -16.83 -19.57 -5.83
CA ALA A 37 -15.48 -19.16 -5.45
C ALA A 37 -15.40 -17.66 -5.13
N ARG A 38 -14.46 -17.28 -4.25
CA ARG A 38 -14.12 -15.88 -3.98
C ARG A 38 -13.76 -15.15 -5.27
N GLY A 39 -14.03 -13.85 -5.34
CA GLY A 39 -13.79 -13.01 -6.51
C GLY A 39 -12.61 -12.05 -6.36
N PRO A 40 -11.34 -12.50 -6.36
CA PRO A 40 -10.18 -11.62 -6.17
C PRO A 40 -10.05 -10.55 -7.26
N MET A 41 -10.22 -10.92 -8.53
CA MET A 41 -10.13 -9.97 -9.65
C MET A 41 -11.31 -9.02 -9.68
N ARG A 42 -12.51 -9.50 -9.32
CA ARG A 42 -13.70 -8.66 -9.16
C ARG A 42 -13.48 -7.62 -8.06
N ALA A 43 -12.93 -8.02 -6.92
CA ALA A 43 -12.56 -7.11 -5.84
C ALA A 43 -11.51 -6.08 -6.29
N PHE A 44 -10.45 -6.52 -6.99
CA PHE A 44 -9.43 -5.61 -7.51
C PHE A 44 -9.98 -4.60 -8.52
N MET A 45 -10.95 -4.99 -9.35
CA MET A 45 -11.62 -4.08 -10.27
C MET A 45 -12.30 -2.91 -9.52
N PHE A 46 -12.97 -3.19 -8.40
CA PHE A 46 -13.57 -2.14 -7.56
C PHE A 46 -12.53 -1.30 -6.80
N VAL A 47 -11.36 -1.86 -6.48
CA VAL A 47 -10.21 -1.05 -6.03
C VAL A 47 -9.78 -0.07 -7.12
N GLY A 48 -9.74 -0.51 -8.38
CA GLY A 48 -9.48 0.35 -9.54
C GLY A 48 -10.50 1.48 -9.69
N VAL A 49 -11.80 1.19 -9.51
CA VAL A 49 -12.85 2.21 -9.50
C VAL A 49 -12.60 3.23 -8.39
N ALA A 50 -12.31 2.78 -7.16
CA ALA A 50 -12.01 3.68 -6.06
C ALA A 50 -10.77 4.55 -6.35
N TYR A 51 -9.73 3.98 -6.97
CA TYR A 51 -8.53 4.73 -7.36
C TYR A 51 -8.83 5.77 -8.43
N PHE A 52 -9.68 5.47 -9.41
CA PHE A 52 -10.12 6.49 -10.38
C PHE A 52 -10.83 7.66 -9.69
N LEU A 53 -11.78 7.38 -8.80
CA LEU A 53 -12.50 8.42 -8.05
C LEU A 53 -11.53 9.27 -7.20
N MET A 54 -10.65 8.62 -6.45
CA MET A 54 -9.77 9.30 -5.49
C MET A 54 -8.55 9.97 -6.14
N ALA A 55 -7.95 9.35 -7.16
CA ALA A 55 -6.69 9.81 -7.76
C ALA A 55 -6.88 10.64 -9.03
N ILE A 56 -8.07 10.60 -9.67
CA ILE A 56 -8.36 11.40 -10.87
C ILE A 56 -9.41 12.46 -10.56
N LEU A 57 -10.59 12.07 -10.08
CA LEU A 57 -11.69 13.04 -9.93
C LEU A 57 -11.41 14.08 -8.85
N ILE A 58 -10.96 13.66 -7.65
CA ILE A 58 -10.66 14.60 -6.57
C ILE A 58 -9.54 15.57 -6.97
N PRO A 59 -8.32 15.14 -7.36
CA PRO A 59 -7.29 16.06 -7.80
C PRO A 59 -7.71 16.91 -9.00
N GLY A 60 -8.49 16.34 -9.93
CA GLY A 60 -9.05 17.08 -11.06
C GLY A 60 -9.90 18.27 -10.64
N VAL A 61 -10.79 18.08 -9.66
CA VAL A 61 -11.57 19.19 -9.09
C VAL A 61 -10.65 20.20 -8.38
N LEU A 62 -9.71 19.73 -7.57
CA LEU A 62 -8.82 20.61 -6.81
C LEU A 62 -7.94 21.49 -7.72
N ILE A 63 -7.41 20.93 -8.81
CA ILE A 63 -6.54 21.62 -9.76
C ILE A 63 -7.35 22.49 -10.73
N PHE A 64 -8.35 21.91 -11.40
CA PHE A 64 -9.02 22.60 -12.51
C PHE A 64 -10.17 23.50 -12.08
N VAL A 65 -10.86 23.18 -10.98
CA VAL A 65 -12.00 23.98 -10.47
C VAL A 65 -11.56 24.87 -9.33
N MET A 66 -10.93 24.30 -8.30
CA MET A 66 -10.57 25.05 -7.08
C MET A 66 -9.23 25.79 -7.18
N LYS A 67 -8.45 25.55 -8.24
CA LYS A 67 -7.16 26.22 -8.50
C LYS A 67 -6.17 26.15 -7.33
N GLN A 68 -6.15 25.04 -6.60
CA GLN A 68 -5.25 24.86 -5.45
C GLN A 68 -3.77 24.86 -5.84
N GLU A 69 -3.46 24.48 -7.08
CA GLU A 69 -2.12 24.54 -7.66
C GLU A 69 -2.17 24.80 -9.18
N PRO A 70 -1.08 25.27 -9.80
CA PRO A 70 -1.01 25.45 -11.25
C PRO A 70 -1.16 24.12 -12.01
N ALA A 71 -2.00 24.10 -13.04
CA ALA A 71 -2.22 22.95 -13.92
C ALA A 71 -1.05 22.73 -14.91
N VAL A 72 0.15 22.50 -14.38
CA VAL A 72 1.39 22.31 -15.16
C VAL A 72 1.89 20.89 -14.98
N PHE A 73 1.96 20.13 -16.07
CA PHE A 73 2.26 18.69 -16.04
C PHE A 73 3.56 18.37 -16.78
N PRO A 74 4.75 18.54 -16.17
CA PRO A 74 6.01 18.19 -16.80
C PRO A 74 6.13 16.67 -16.97
N ALA A 75 6.66 16.23 -18.12
CA ALA A 75 6.78 14.81 -18.48
C ALA A 75 7.47 13.96 -17.42
N LYS A 76 8.55 14.47 -16.82
CA LYS A 76 9.27 13.80 -15.73
C LYS A 76 8.34 13.49 -14.55
N GLY A 77 7.53 14.46 -14.12
CA GLY A 77 6.59 14.28 -13.01
C GLY A 77 5.51 13.26 -13.34
N MET A 78 4.95 13.33 -14.55
CA MET A 78 3.93 12.38 -15.02
C MET A 78 4.46 10.94 -15.06
N ILE A 79 5.65 10.72 -15.61
CA ILE A 79 6.25 9.38 -15.74
C ILE A 79 6.52 8.76 -14.36
N TRP A 80 7.20 9.49 -13.47
CA TRP A 80 7.53 8.96 -12.14
C TRP A 80 6.28 8.72 -11.29
N SER A 81 5.28 9.61 -11.37
CA SER A 81 4.02 9.44 -10.63
C SER A 81 3.20 8.27 -11.17
N THR A 82 3.15 8.08 -12.49
CA THR A 82 2.47 6.94 -13.11
C THR A 82 3.16 5.63 -12.75
N ALA A 83 4.50 5.59 -12.79
CA ALA A 83 5.26 4.41 -12.37
C ALA A 83 5.04 4.09 -10.89
N ALA A 84 5.04 5.09 -10.01
CA ALA A 84 4.73 4.92 -8.60
C ALA A 84 3.30 4.37 -8.38
N GLY A 85 2.32 4.91 -9.11
CA GLY A 85 0.93 4.42 -9.08
C GLY A 85 0.82 2.96 -9.54
N ALA A 86 1.53 2.57 -10.61
CA ALA A 86 1.57 1.20 -11.09
C ALA A 86 2.19 0.25 -10.04
N LEU A 87 3.29 0.64 -9.39
CA LEU A 87 3.90 -0.14 -8.31
C LEU A 87 2.94 -0.32 -7.12
N GLY A 88 2.21 0.74 -6.75
CA GLY A 88 1.18 0.66 -5.70
C GLY A 88 0.03 -0.28 -6.06
N ALA A 89 -0.46 -0.22 -7.30
CA ALA A 89 -1.51 -1.11 -7.80
C ALA A 89 -1.05 -2.58 -7.86
N LEU A 90 0.20 -2.82 -8.30
CA LEU A 90 0.80 -4.16 -8.29
C LEU A 90 0.97 -4.71 -6.87
N GLY A 91 1.34 -3.87 -5.90
CA GLY A 91 1.38 -4.26 -4.49
C GLY A 91 0.01 -4.66 -3.95
N ALA A 92 -1.03 -3.88 -4.25
CA ALA A 92 -2.41 -4.19 -3.87
C ALA A 92 -2.91 -5.49 -4.52
N LEU A 93 -2.60 -5.70 -5.81
CA LEU A 93 -2.87 -6.95 -6.52
C LEU A 93 -2.16 -8.14 -5.86
N GLY A 94 -0.91 -7.97 -5.43
CA GLY A 94 -0.14 -8.99 -4.72
C GLY A 94 -0.81 -9.45 -3.42
N ILE A 95 -1.34 -8.52 -2.62
CA ILE A 95 -2.12 -8.85 -1.40
C ILE A 95 -3.38 -9.65 -1.76
N ILE A 96 -4.11 -9.21 -2.78
CA ILE A 96 -5.33 -9.87 -3.26
C ILE A 96 -5.04 -11.30 -3.71
N LEU A 97 -3.95 -11.51 -4.45
CA LEU A 97 -3.51 -12.82 -4.90
C LEU A 97 -3.00 -13.70 -3.75
N ALA A 98 -2.32 -13.12 -2.76
CA ALA A 98 -1.90 -13.84 -1.56
C ALA A 98 -3.11 -14.40 -0.78
N PHE A 99 -4.20 -13.65 -0.68
CA PHE A 99 -5.45 -14.15 -0.10
C PHE A 99 -6.14 -15.21 -0.92
N PHE A 100 -6.10 -15.08 -2.25
CA PHE A 100 -6.61 -16.11 -3.14
C PHE A 100 -5.81 -17.41 -3.00
N ALA A 101 -4.49 -17.32 -2.80
CA ALA A 101 -3.61 -18.46 -2.53
C ALA A 101 -3.70 -19.02 -1.10
N GLY A 102 -4.66 -18.57 -0.28
CA GLY A 102 -4.91 -19.11 1.07
C GLY A 102 -4.30 -18.31 2.23
N GLY A 103 -3.68 -17.16 1.96
CA GLY A 103 -3.21 -16.25 3.00
C GLY A 103 -4.36 -15.69 3.84
N SER A 104 -4.10 -15.45 5.14
CA SER A 104 -5.08 -14.85 6.06
C SER A 104 -4.79 -13.36 6.32
N PRO A 105 -5.82 -12.55 6.66
CA PRO A 105 -5.65 -11.17 7.10
C PRO A 105 -4.76 -11.00 8.34
N THR A 106 -4.56 -12.07 9.12
CA THR A 106 -3.67 -12.10 10.30
C THR A 106 -2.23 -12.47 9.97
N THR A 107 -1.93 -12.89 8.73
CA THR A 107 -0.61 -13.39 8.34
C THR A 107 0.02 -12.56 7.23
N VAL A 108 -0.73 -12.26 6.16
CA VAL A 108 -0.21 -11.54 4.98
C VAL A 108 0.22 -10.11 5.34
N PRO A 109 -0.59 -9.29 6.05
CA PRO A 109 -0.23 -7.90 6.31
C PRO A 109 1.04 -7.73 7.14
N PRO A 110 1.24 -8.45 8.27
CA PRO A 110 2.48 -8.35 9.03
C PRO A 110 3.71 -8.63 8.16
N LEU A 111 3.68 -9.67 7.31
CA LEU A 111 4.79 -10.00 6.41
C LEU A 111 5.08 -8.87 5.40
N VAL A 112 4.04 -8.35 4.76
CA VAL A 112 4.18 -7.26 3.77
C VAL A 112 4.73 -6.00 4.43
N PHE A 113 4.19 -5.60 5.59
CA PHE A 113 4.57 -4.35 6.25
C PHE A 113 5.89 -4.43 7.03
N ALA A 114 6.39 -5.61 7.38
CA ALA A 114 7.79 -5.75 7.81
C ALA A 114 8.77 -5.55 6.64
N GLY A 115 8.45 -6.11 5.47
CA GLY A 115 9.34 -6.06 4.30
C GLY A 115 9.33 -4.72 3.58
N ALA A 116 8.18 -4.04 3.53
CA ALA A 116 8.00 -2.82 2.75
C ALA A 116 8.97 -1.67 3.13
N PRO A 117 9.22 -1.38 4.42
CA PRO A 117 10.22 -0.37 4.81
C PRO A 117 11.64 -0.71 4.34
N VAL A 118 12.02 -1.99 4.41
CA VAL A 118 13.34 -2.46 3.95
C VAL A 118 13.49 -2.20 2.45
N MET A 119 12.49 -2.59 1.66
CA MET A 119 12.49 -2.36 0.22
C MET A 119 12.46 -0.88 -0.13
N SER A 120 11.75 -0.05 0.64
CA SER A 120 11.76 1.41 0.45
C SER A 120 13.17 1.98 0.55
N VAL A 121 13.96 1.55 1.54
CA VAL A 121 15.36 1.99 1.67
C VAL A 121 16.24 1.46 0.55
N VAL A 122 16.08 0.19 0.15
CA VAL A 122 16.83 -0.38 -0.99
C VAL A 122 16.56 0.43 -2.27
N ILE A 123 15.30 0.68 -2.60
CA ILE A 123 14.94 1.47 -3.79
C ILE A 123 15.44 2.91 -3.67
N ALA A 124 15.36 3.52 -2.48
CA ALA A 124 15.90 4.86 -2.26
C ALA A 124 17.42 4.91 -2.50
N MET A 125 18.18 3.92 -2.01
CA MET A 125 19.63 3.81 -2.24
C MET A 125 19.98 3.59 -3.71
N LEU A 126 19.12 2.89 -4.47
CA LEU A 126 19.31 2.68 -5.91
C LEU A 126 19.01 3.95 -6.72
N LEU A 127 17.96 4.69 -6.35
CA LEU A 127 17.59 5.95 -7.01
C LEU A 127 18.51 7.11 -6.64
N SER A 128 19.07 7.09 -5.43
CA SER A 128 19.99 8.10 -4.91
C SER A 128 21.12 7.40 -4.17
N ARG A 129 22.28 7.28 -4.83
CA ARG A 129 23.44 6.60 -4.25
C ARG A 129 23.81 7.27 -2.91
N PRO A 130 23.82 6.51 -1.81
CA PRO A 130 24.15 7.07 -0.51
C PRO A 130 25.63 7.47 -0.50
N GLN A 131 25.92 8.66 0.02
CA GLN A 131 27.29 9.17 0.14
C GLN A 131 28.08 8.47 1.27
N THR A 132 27.36 7.87 2.22
CA THR A 132 27.91 7.12 3.35
C THR A 132 27.12 5.83 3.53
N MET A 133 27.77 4.77 3.98
CA MET A 133 27.07 3.51 4.28
C MET A 133 25.97 3.73 5.34
N PRO A 134 24.84 2.99 5.26
CA PRO A 134 23.83 3.00 6.31
C PRO A 134 24.46 2.70 7.67
N SER A 135 24.03 3.41 8.71
CA SER A 135 24.56 3.20 10.05
C SER A 135 24.17 1.81 10.58
N TRP A 136 24.95 1.25 11.50
CA TRP A 136 24.69 -0.08 12.04
C TRP A 136 23.30 -0.20 12.69
N GLN A 137 22.76 0.89 13.25
CA GLN A 137 21.41 0.94 13.84
C GLN A 137 20.31 0.66 12.82
N PHE A 138 20.51 0.99 11.55
CA PHE A 138 19.56 0.67 10.49
C PHE A 138 19.35 -0.84 10.37
N TYR A 139 20.44 -1.60 10.36
CA TYR A 139 20.39 -3.06 10.29
C TYR A 139 19.76 -3.67 11.55
N VAL A 140 20.04 -3.11 12.72
CA VAL A 140 19.35 -3.52 13.97
C VAL A 140 17.86 -3.26 13.87
N GLY A 141 17.43 -2.12 13.31
CA GLY A 141 16.03 -1.81 13.06
C GLY A 141 15.34 -2.85 12.16
N ILE A 142 16.02 -3.34 11.12
CA ILE A 142 15.53 -4.43 10.27
C ILE A 142 15.31 -5.71 11.10
N LEU A 143 16.30 -6.08 11.92
CA LEU A 143 16.21 -7.27 12.78
C LEU A 143 15.06 -7.14 13.78
N MET A 144 14.87 -5.95 14.37
CA MET A 144 13.76 -5.68 15.28
C MET A 144 12.39 -5.74 14.58
N ALA A 145 12.28 -5.24 13.35
CA ALA A 145 11.06 -5.36 12.57
C ALA A 145 10.72 -6.82 12.25
N ALA A 146 11.73 -7.62 11.87
CA ALA A 146 11.58 -9.05 11.65
C ALA A 146 11.17 -9.80 12.94
N ALA A 147 11.77 -9.47 14.07
CA ALA A 147 11.40 -10.03 15.37
C ALA A 147 9.96 -9.66 15.77
N GLY A 148 9.58 -8.39 15.63
CA GLY A 148 8.23 -7.91 15.92
C GLY A 148 7.17 -8.63 15.09
N VAL A 149 7.41 -8.80 13.78
CA VAL A 149 6.49 -9.57 12.92
C VAL A 149 6.48 -11.05 13.27
N SER A 150 7.62 -11.65 13.62
CA SER A 150 7.66 -13.04 14.11
C SER A 150 6.79 -13.23 15.35
N MET A 151 6.82 -12.27 16.30
CA MET A 151 5.94 -12.29 17.47
C MET A 151 4.47 -12.14 17.10
N ILE A 152 4.12 -11.20 16.21
CA ILE A 152 2.73 -11.02 15.75
C ILE A 152 2.20 -12.31 15.13
N LEU A 153 3.02 -12.99 14.31
CA LEU A 153 2.61 -14.24 13.66
C LEU A 153 2.52 -15.42 14.63
N ALA A 154 3.39 -15.48 15.64
CA ALA A 154 3.40 -16.52 16.66
C ALA A 154 2.24 -16.39 17.65
N TYR A 155 1.84 -15.16 17.99
CA TYR A 155 0.83 -14.87 19.03
C TYR A 155 -0.46 -14.26 18.46
N LYS A 156 -0.72 -14.43 17.16
CA LYS A 156 -1.96 -13.94 16.55
C LYS A 156 -3.19 -14.60 17.21
N PRO A 157 -4.30 -13.84 17.42
CA PRO A 157 -5.55 -14.42 17.89
C PRO A 157 -6.05 -15.48 16.92
N LYS A 158 -6.60 -16.58 17.47
CA LYS A 158 -7.25 -17.64 16.68
C LYS A 158 -8.64 -17.21 16.24
#